data_AF-P79475-F1
#
_entry.id   AF-P79475-F1
#
_cell.length_a   1.000
_cell.length_b   1.000
_cell.length_c   1.000
_cell.angle_alpha   90.00
_cell.angle_beta   90.00
_cell.angle_gamma   90.00
#
_symmetry.space_group_name_H-M   'P 1'
#
loop_
_entity.id
_entity.type
_entity.pdbx_description
1 polymer ?
#
loop_
_entity_poly.entity_id
_entity_poly.type
_entity_poly.pdbx_seq_one_letter_code
_entity_poly.pdbx_strand_id
1 'polypeptide(L)' 'PDAKYYNSQKEILERSRGAVDTYCRHNYGVVESFTVQRR' A
#
# COMPACT_ATOMS: atom_id res chain seq x y z
N PRO A 1 -17.30 -14.66 5.70
CA PRO A 1 -17.97 -13.55 4.97
C PRO A 1 -17.37 -12.24 5.44
N ASP A 2 -16.13 -12.00 4.99
CA ASP A 2 -15.24 -11.06 5.67
C ASP A 2 -15.08 -9.80 4.82
N ALA A 3 -15.09 -9.96 3.49
CA ALA A 3 -15.07 -8.85 2.54
C ALA A 3 -16.23 -7.87 2.75
N LYS A 4 -17.48 -8.35 2.95
CA LYS A 4 -18.62 -7.46 3.22
C LYS A 4 -18.48 -6.69 4.54
N TYR A 5 -17.92 -7.33 5.57
CA TYR A 5 -17.67 -6.73 6.87
C TYR A 5 -16.57 -5.66 6.80
N TYR A 6 -15.44 -5.94 6.15
CA TYR A 6 -14.37 -4.95 5.97
C TYR A 6 -14.76 -3.84 5.00
N ASN A 7 -15.50 -4.14 3.93
CA ASN A 7 -15.96 -3.13 2.98
C ASN A 7 -17.00 -2.16 3.59
N SER A 8 -17.67 -2.56 4.69
CA SER A 8 -18.56 -1.67 5.42
C SER A 8 -17.82 -0.67 6.33
N GLN A 9 -16.54 -0.89 6.60
CA GLN A 9 -15.72 -0.07 7.49
C GLN A 9 -14.89 0.96 6.70
N LYS A 10 -15.49 2.11 6.42
CA LYS A 10 -14.90 3.16 5.58
C LYS A 10 -13.53 3.64 6.08
N GLU A 11 -13.34 3.82 7.38
CA GLU A 11 -12.06 4.28 7.95
C GLU A 11 -10.90 3.33 7.60
N ILE A 12 -11.13 2.02 7.69
CA ILE A 12 -10.13 1.01 7.38
C ILE A 12 -9.78 1.04 5.89
N LEU A 13 -10.79 1.22 5.02
CA LEU A 13 -10.56 1.33 3.58
C LEU A 13 -9.74 2.57 3.21
N GLU A 14 -10.06 3.73 3.78
CA GLU A 14 -9.34 4.98 3.54
C GLU A 14 -7.89 4.89 4.04
N ARG A 15 -7.68 4.38 5.27
CA ARG A 15 -6.35 4.13 5.81
C ARG A 15 -5.55 3.17 4.94
N SER A 16 -6.18 2.09 4.47
CA SER A 16 -5.53 1.08 3.64
C SER A 16 -5.14 1.64 2.27
N ARG A 17 -5.96 2.51 1.67
CA ARG A 17 -5.61 3.23 0.44
C ARG A 17 -4.41 4.14 0.63
N GLY A 18 -4.39 4.95 1.69
CA GLY A 18 -3.26 5.85 1.98
C GLY A 18 -1.97 5.11 2.38
N ALA A 19 -2.08 3.91 2.94
CA ALA A 19 -0.93 3.08 3.31
C ALA A 19 -0.10 2.67 2.08
N VAL A 20 -0.71 2.50 0.91
CA VAL A 20 0.02 2.13 -0.32
C VAL A 20 0.98 3.24 -0.75
N ASP A 21 0.53 4.49 -0.77
CA ASP A 21 1.42 5.60 -1.14
C ASP A 21 2.47 5.86 -0.04
N THR A 22 2.10 5.67 1.23
CA THR A 22 3.00 5.91 2.37
C THR A 22 4.12 4.87 2.48
N TYR A 23 3.80 3.60 2.27
CA TYR A 23 4.77 2.51 2.45
C TYR A 23 5.27 1.97 1.12
N CYS A 24 4.38 1.55 0.24
CA CYS A 24 4.78 0.88 -0.99
C CYS A 24 5.49 1.84 -1.94
N ARG A 25 4.90 3.00 -2.26
CA ARG A 25 5.53 3.98 -3.17
C ARG A 25 6.82 4.57 -2.57
N HIS A 26 6.79 4.93 -1.29
CA HIS A 26 7.98 5.40 -0.57
C HIS A 26 9.12 4.37 -0.61
N ASN A 27 8.85 3.13 -0.18
CA ASN A 27 9.89 2.10 -0.11
C ASN A 27 10.37 1.69 -1.50
N TYR A 28 9.46 1.66 -2.48
CA TYR A 28 9.85 1.45 -3.87
C TYR A 28 10.84 2.53 -4.30
N GLY A 29 10.53 3.83 -4.14
CA GLY A 29 11.47 4.91 -4.50
C GLY A 29 12.81 4.86 -3.77
N VAL A 30 12.85 4.43 -2.51
CA VAL A 30 14.09 4.30 -1.73
C VAL A 30 14.96 3.14 -2.23
N VAL A 31 14.34 2.02 -2.61
CA VAL A 31 15.05 0.76 -2.85
C VAL A 31 15.18 0.43 -4.34
N GLU A 32 14.44 1.13 -5.22
CA GLU A 32 14.38 0.89 -6.67
C GLU A 32 15.77 0.86 -7.34
N SER A 33 16.68 1.73 -6.92
CA SER A 33 18.06 1.79 -7.44
C SER A 33 18.85 0.51 -7.18
N PHE A 34 18.56 -0.20 -6.08
CA PHE A 34 19.25 -1.42 -5.67
C PHE A 34 18.55 -2.71 -6.10
N THR A 35 17.22 -2.68 -6.31
CA THR A 35 16.44 -3.89 -6.60
C THR A 35 15.87 -3.95 -8.01
N VAL A 36 15.51 -2.81 -8.62
CA VAL A 36 14.84 -2.77 -9.93
C VAL A 36 15.78 -2.32 -11.04
N GLN A 37 16.57 -1.27 -10.80
CA GLN A 37 17.48 -0.69 -11.80
C GLN A 37 18.78 -1.50 -11.99
N ARG A 38 19.05 -2.49 -11.14
CA ARG A 38 20.21 -3.40 -11.23
C ARG A 38 20.05 -4.51 -12.28
N ARG A 39 19.47 -4.19 -13.45
CA ARG A 39 19.35 -5.11 -14.59
C ARG A 39 20.31 -4.74 -15.71
#